data_AF-A0A0D6LHD8-F1
#
_entry.id   AF-A0A0D6LHD8-F1
#
_cell.length_a   1.000
_cell.length_b   1.000
_cell.length_c   1.000
_cell.angle_alpha   90.00
_cell.angle_beta   90.00
_cell.angle_gamma   90.00
#
_symmetry.space_group_name_H-M   'P 1'
#
loop_
_entity.id
_entity.type
_entity.pdbx_description
1 polymer ?
#
loop_
_entity_poly.entity_id
_entity_poly.type
_entity_poly.pdbx_seq_one_letter_code
_entity_poly.pdbx_strand_id
1 'polypeptide(L)'
;MFPRKQVTRDGIIEEPFLLFRRVWKPNREYERVLELKIFDRLQLLNYTAVPDRRKCNSKEFVVVVHVRADDQLGRNRWRETYGNPRLMQKFKYTLIFSVGLPYSAKQQEGLKKESRLNGDILQANYFDSYRNLTYKQLAELRYLASSCQSVKAIVKLDDDVGWNVKKAAQFIKDDLETNEIYCARRIEKEEWSLSTYPTHCAGMMYITTLATIKRMLDVVYLQKFFWARDEMIA
;
A
#
# COMPACT_ATOMS: atom_id res chain seq x y z
N MET A 1 13.67 -17.70 10.08
CA MET A 1 13.97 -16.99 11.34
C MET A 1 14.74 -15.73 10.98
N PHE A 2 14.04 -14.61 10.77
CA PHE A 2 14.70 -13.34 10.42
C PHE A 2 15.37 -12.75 11.67
N PRO A 3 16.61 -12.25 11.59
CA PRO A 3 17.35 -11.79 12.76
C PRO A 3 16.70 -10.57 13.42
N ARG A 4 16.86 -10.46 14.75
CA ARG A 4 16.29 -9.39 15.59
C ARG A 4 16.73 -8.01 15.07
N LYS A 5 15.76 -7.22 14.60
CA LYS A 5 15.92 -5.82 14.18
C LYS A 5 16.38 -4.96 15.36
N GLN A 6 17.55 -4.35 15.26
CA GLN A 6 17.98 -3.30 16.19
C GLN A 6 17.30 -1.99 15.78
N VAL A 7 16.31 -1.58 16.57
CA VAL A 7 15.72 -0.24 16.51
C VAL A 7 16.68 0.70 17.22
N THR A 8 17.29 1.63 16.47
CA THR A 8 18.08 2.72 17.07
C THR A 8 17.15 3.71 17.78
N ARG A 9 17.68 4.47 18.76
CA ARG A 9 16.91 5.46 19.54
C ARG A 9 16.16 6.51 18.68
N ASP A 10 16.53 6.65 17.41
CA ASP A 10 15.93 7.57 16.45
C ASP A 10 14.98 6.90 15.43
N GLY A 11 14.73 5.59 15.54
CA GLY A 11 13.79 4.88 14.67
C GLY A 11 14.24 4.73 13.21
N ILE A 12 15.54 4.91 12.93
CA ILE A 12 16.11 4.82 11.59
C ILE A 12 16.62 3.39 11.38
N ILE A 13 15.99 2.66 10.46
CA ILE A 13 16.59 1.50 9.82
C ILE A 13 17.34 2.04 8.60
N GLU A 14 18.67 1.90 8.59
CA GLU A 14 19.51 2.21 7.43
C GLU A 14 19.54 1.01 6.49
N GLU A 15 18.65 1.02 5.49
CA GLU A 15 18.87 0.25 4.26
C GLU A 15 19.72 1.10 3.30
N PRO A 16 20.86 0.60 2.81
CA PRO A 16 21.74 1.34 1.93
C PRO A 16 21.18 1.38 0.50
N PHE A 17 21.11 2.60 -0.04
CA PHE A 17 20.87 2.97 -1.45
C PHE A 17 19.45 2.79 -2.04
N LEU A 18 18.70 3.90 -2.07
CA LEU A 18 17.60 4.15 -2.99
C LEU A 18 18.17 4.51 -4.37
N LEU A 19 18.41 3.52 -5.24
CA LEU A 19 18.57 3.76 -6.67
C LEU A 19 17.22 3.53 -7.35
N PHE A 20 16.43 4.59 -7.45
CA PHE A 20 15.16 4.58 -8.16
C PHE A 20 15.40 4.52 -9.68
N ARG A 21 14.94 3.46 -10.36
CA ARG A 21 14.90 3.37 -11.82
C ARG A 21 13.51 2.96 -12.32
N ARG A 22 13.08 3.67 -13.37
CA ARG A 22 11.82 3.59 -14.15
C ARG A 22 11.25 2.17 -14.31
N VAL A 23 9.94 1.99 -14.10
CA VAL A 23 9.26 0.69 -14.34
C VAL A 23 8.05 0.78 -15.28
N TRP A 24 7.53 1.95 -15.68
CA TRP A 24 6.31 1.95 -16.49
C TRP A 24 6.34 2.77 -17.79
N LYS A 25 6.03 2.11 -18.91
CA LYS A 25 5.55 2.71 -20.15
C LYS A 25 4.27 1.97 -20.56
N PRO A 26 3.10 2.63 -20.67
CA PRO A 26 1.93 1.99 -21.25
C PRO A 26 2.19 1.73 -22.74
N ASN A 27 2.25 0.46 -23.12
CA ASN A 27 2.18 0.08 -24.53
C ASN A 27 0.81 0.46 -25.09
N ARG A 28 0.79 1.21 -26.19
CA ARG A 28 -0.41 1.71 -26.91
C ARG A 28 -1.21 0.60 -27.62
N GLU A 29 -1.08 -0.66 -27.23
CA GLU A 29 -1.46 -1.81 -28.07
C GLU A 29 -2.43 -2.79 -27.41
N TYR A 30 -3.40 -2.29 -26.64
CA TYR A 30 -4.51 -3.12 -26.16
C TYR A 30 -5.87 -2.57 -26.61
N GLU A 31 -6.01 -2.37 -27.93
CA GLU A 31 -7.31 -2.35 -28.61
C GLU A 31 -7.43 -3.61 -29.47
N ARG A 32 -7.97 -4.69 -28.88
CA ARG A 32 -8.68 -5.83 -29.51
C ARG A 32 -8.39 -7.13 -28.74
N VAL A 33 -9.17 -7.39 -27.69
CA VAL A 33 -9.78 -8.72 -27.44
C VAL A 33 -11.07 -8.47 -26.65
N LEU A 34 -12.18 -8.28 -27.36
CA LEU A 34 -13.51 -8.49 -26.81
C LEU A 34 -13.81 -9.99 -26.89
N GLU A 35 -14.50 -10.48 -25.87
CA GLU A 35 -14.90 -11.88 -25.63
C GLU A 35 -13.78 -12.81 -25.16
N LEU A 36 -13.81 -13.16 -23.86
CA LEU A 36 -13.68 -14.54 -23.36
C LEU A 36 -13.84 -14.58 -21.82
N LYS A 37 -14.96 -15.17 -21.41
CA LYS A 37 -15.27 -15.83 -20.12
C LYS A 37 -15.20 -14.97 -18.84
N ILE A 38 -16.34 -14.98 -18.15
CA ILE A 38 -16.58 -14.49 -16.79
C ILE A 38 -15.60 -15.21 -15.83
N PHE A 39 -14.41 -14.67 -15.66
CA PHE A 39 -13.66 -14.84 -14.42
C PHE A 39 -14.31 -13.92 -13.38
N ASP A 40 -14.40 -14.34 -12.12
CA ASP A 40 -14.75 -13.46 -11.00
C ASP A 40 -13.84 -12.23 -11.08
N ARG A 41 -14.35 -11.13 -11.64
CA ARG A 41 -13.61 -9.89 -11.74
C ARG A 41 -13.22 -9.48 -10.33
N LEU A 42 -12.08 -8.81 -10.16
CA LEU A 42 -11.65 -8.23 -8.88
C LEU A 42 -12.72 -7.25 -8.34
N GLN A 43 -13.68 -7.80 -7.60
CA GLN A 43 -14.79 -7.09 -6.99
C GLN A 43 -14.48 -6.96 -5.50
N LEU A 44 -13.96 -5.80 -5.11
CA LEU A 44 -14.05 -5.40 -3.71
C LEU A 44 -15.51 -5.03 -3.44
N LEU A 45 -16.22 -5.88 -2.71
CA LEU A 45 -17.67 -5.76 -2.61
C LEU A 45 -18.13 -4.70 -1.62
N ASN A 46 -17.39 -4.41 -0.54
CA ASN A 46 -17.73 -3.36 0.44
C ASN A 46 -16.58 -3.07 1.42
N TYR A 47 -16.66 -1.92 2.11
CA TYR A 47 -15.82 -1.56 3.26
C TYR A 47 -16.59 -1.71 4.58
N THR A 48 -15.91 -2.22 5.61
CA THR A 48 -16.45 -2.32 6.98
C THR A 48 -16.13 -1.08 7.81
N ALA A 49 -14.97 -0.48 7.57
CA ALA A 49 -14.55 0.76 8.19
C ALA A 49 -13.69 1.56 7.21
N VAL A 50 -13.90 2.87 7.14
CA VAL A 50 -13.12 3.78 6.31
C VAL A 50 -12.64 4.95 7.16
N PRO A 51 -11.37 5.38 7.05
CA PRO A 51 -10.93 6.62 7.67
C PRO A 51 -11.68 7.82 7.10
N ASP A 52 -11.82 8.87 7.90
CA ASP A 52 -12.42 10.13 7.43
C ASP A 52 -11.54 10.77 6.36
N ARG A 53 -12.13 11.22 5.24
CA ARG A 53 -11.43 11.91 4.14
C ARG A 53 -10.59 13.10 4.63
N ARG A 54 -10.99 13.74 5.73
CA ARG A 54 -10.24 14.85 6.36
C ARG A 54 -8.84 14.45 6.80
N LYS A 55 -8.54 13.15 6.97
CA LYS A 55 -7.16 12.69 7.23
C LYS A 55 -6.20 13.05 6.11
N CYS A 56 -6.70 13.16 4.88
CA CYS A 56 -5.92 13.51 3.70
C CYS A 56 -5.84 15.03 3.44
N ASN A 57 -6.59 15.84 4.18
CA ASN A 57 -6.58 17.29 4.01
C ASN A 57 -5.26 17.90 4.51
N SER A 58 -4.74 18.87 3.75
CA SER A 58 -3.50 19.59 4.10
C SER A 58 -2.29 18.67 4.33
N LYS A 59 -2.27 17.52 3.65
CA LYS A 59 -1.16 16.56 3.65
C LYS A 59 -0.45 16.57 2.31
N GLU A 60 0.88 16.44 2.35
CA GLU A 60 1.71 16.25 1.15
C GLU A 60 1.58 14.81 0.65
N PHE A 61 1.52 13.82 1.54
CA PHE A 61 1.37 12.41 1.17
C PHE A 61 0.62 11.59 2.23
N VAL A 62 0.11 10.42 1.81
CA VAL A 62 -0.53 9.43 2.69
C VAL A 62 0.36 8.22 2.81
N VAL A 63 0.53 7.72 4.02
CA VAL A 63 1.24 6.47 4.30
C VAL A 63 0.20 5.40 4.60
N VAL A 64 0.17 4.34 3.78
CA VAL A 64 -0.68 3.18 4.01
C VAL A 64 0.18 1.98 4.39
N VAL A 65 -0.13 1.37 5.52
CA VAL A 65 0.58 0.22 6.06
C VAL A 65 -0.32 -1.00 5.96
N HIS A 66 0.13 -1.99 5.20
CA HIS A 66 -0.46 -3.31 5.20
C HIS A 66 -0.05 -4.04 6.48
N VAL A 67 -1.03 -4.27 7.34
CA VAL A 67 -0.87 -4.95 8.63
C VAL A 67 -1.93 -6.02 8.77
N ARG A 68 -1.67 -7.06 9.55
CA ARG A 68 -2.68 -8.10 9.80
C ARG A 68 -3.79 -7.56 10.71
N ALA A 69 -5.04 -7.93 10.43
CA ALA A 69 -6.20 -7.57 11.25
C ALA A 69 -6.02 -7.92 12.74
N ASP A 70 -5.38 -9.06 13.05
CA ASP A 70 -5.14 -9.53 14.41
C ASP A 70 -3.91 -8.92 15.11
N ASP A 71 -3.05 -8.16 14.41
CA ASP A 71 -1.86 -7.56 15.00
C ASP A 71 -2.10 -6.13 15.52
N GLN A 72 -2.85 -6.02 16.62
CA GLN A 72 -3.07 -4.74 17.31
C GLN A 72 -1.77 -4.16 17.88
N LEU A 73 -0.85 -5.01 18.35
CA LEU A 73 0.42 -4.58 18.91
C LEU A 73 1.34 -3.98 17.83
N GLY A 74 1.36 -4.55 16.63
CA GLY A 74 2.02 -3.99 15.45
C GLY A 74 1.49 -2.60 15.11
N ARG A 75 0.17 -2.43 15.03
CA ARG A 75 -0.44 -1.11 14.79
C ARG A 75 -0.06 -0.09 15.87
N ASN A 76 -0.07 -0.48 17.15
CA ASN A 76 0.34 0.40 18.24
C ASN A 76 1.81 0.82 18.14
N ARG A 77 2.72 -0.12 17.84
CA ARG A 77 4.13 0.20 17.60
C ARG A 77 4.31 1.19 16.45
N TRP A 78 3.55 1.03 15.36
CA TRP A 78 3.56 1.98 14.25
C TRP A 78 3.02 3.37 14.66
N ARG A 79 1.98 3.44 15.49
CA ARG A 79 1.46 4.71 16.03
C ARG A 79 2.48 5.42 16.92
N GLU A 80 3.17 4.68 17.78
CA GLU A 80 4.18 5.22 18.70
C GLU A 80 5.41 5.77 17.95
N THR A 81 5.76 5.13 16.83
CA THR A 81 6.93 5.49 16.02
C THR A 81 6.55 6.46 14.90
N TYR A 82 6.03 5.95 13.78
CA TYR A 82 5.71 6.72 12.59
C TYR A 82 4.36 7.48 12.69
N GLY A 83 3.50 7.13 13.64
CA GLY A 83 2.27 7.87 13.94
C GLY A 83 2.46 9.00 14.95
N ASN A 84 3.70 9.36 15.31
CA ASN A 84 3.96 10.47 16.21
C ASN A 84 3.43 11.80 15.62
N PRO A 85 2.57 12.55 16.34
CA PRO A 85 1.96 13.77 15.81
C PRO A 85 2.96 14.83 15.36
N ARG A 86 4.09 15.00 16.06
CA ARG A 86 5.13 15.97 15.70
C ARG A 86 5.82 15.57 14.40
N LEU A 87 6.09 14.28 14.22
CA LEU A 87 6.70 13.75 13.00
C LEU A 87 5.76 13.91 11.81
N MET A 88 4.49 13.50 11.97
CA MET A 88 3.46 13.63 10.94
C MET A 88 3.19 15.09 10.55
N GLN A 89 3.21 16.01 11.51
CA GLN A 89 3.06 17.44 11.24
C GLN A 89 4.27 18.01 10.51
N LYS A 90 5.49 17.67 10.95
CA LYS A 90 6.75 18.13 10.36
C LYS A 90 6.86 17.76 8.88
N PHE A 91 6.50 16.53 8.52
CA PHE A 91 6.58 16.05 7.14
C PHE A 91 5.23 16.03 6.42
N LYS A 92 4.18 16.59 7.05
CA LYS A 92 2.83 16.75 6.49
C LYS A 92 2.24 15.46 5.91
N TYR A 93 2.30 14.36 6.63
CA TYR A 93 1.65 13.11 6.21
C TYR A 93 0.58 12.64 7.20
N THR A 94 -0.11 11.57 6.83
CA THR A 94 -1.01 10.82 7.69
C THR A 94 -0.77 9.33 7.54
N LEU A 95 -1.16 8.55 8.55
CA LEU A 95 -1.01 7.10 8.60
C LEU A 95 -2.37 6.42 8.52
N ILE A 96 -2.48 5.40 7.67
CA ILE A 96 -3.65 4.55 7.51
C ILE A 96 -3.20 3.08 7.56
N PHE A 97 -3.91 2.26 8.32
CA PHE A 97 -3.72 0.82 8.39
C PHE A 97 -4.73 0.12 7.49
N SER A 98 -4.25 -0.65 6.50
CA SER A 98 -5.07 -1.44 5.58
C SER A 98 -5.18 -2.88 6.09
N VAL A 99 -6.41 -3.31 6.40
CA VAL A 99 -6.71 -4.62 7.01
C VAL A 99 -7.92 -5.30 6.37
N GLY A 100 -7.98 -6.62 6.50
CA GLY A 100 -9.15 -7.42 6.16
C GLY A 100 -10.03 -7.73 7.37
N LEU A 101 -10.89 -8.74 7.24
CA LEU A 101 -11.61 -9.37 8.33
C LEU A 101 -10.68 -10.36 9.07
N PRO A 102 -10.62 -10.32 10.41
CA PRO A 102 -10.01 -11.37 11.19
C PRO A 102 -10.91 -12.62 11.20
N TYR A 103 -10.37 -13.76 11.62
CA TYR A 103 -11.11 -15.03 11.71
C TYR A 103 -11.94 -15.17 12.99
N SER A 104 -11.69 -14.33 14.00
CA SER A 104 -12.41 -14.37 15.28
C SER A 104 -13.36 -13.17 15.44
N ALA A 105 -14.60 -13.43 15.87
CA ALA A 105 -15.56 -12.39 16.24
C ALA A 105 -15.01 -11.44 17.34
N LYS A 106 -14.26 -11.99 18.31
CA LYS A 106 -13.59 -11.21 19.36
C LYS A 106 -12.57 -10.23 18.77
N GLN A 107 -11.78 -10.68 17.78
CA GLN A 107 -10.83 -9.83 17.08
C GLN A 107 -11.55 -8.75 16.26
N GLN A 108 -12.66 -9.09 15.58
CA GLN A 108 -13.45 -8.12 14.82
C GLN A 108 -14.05 -7.05 15.73
N GLU A 109 -14.55 -7.42 16.91
CA GLU A 109 -15.05 -6.45 17.89
C GLU A 109 -13.93 -5.53 18.41
N GLY A 110 -12.76 -6.09 18.72
CA GLY A 110 -11.57 -5.34 19.11
C GLY A 110 -11.14 -4.34 18.04
N LEU A 111 -11.06 -4.79 16.78
CA LEU A 111 -10.70 -3.96 15.64
C LEU A 111 -11.73 -2.84 15.38
N LYS A 112 -13.02 -3.11 15.57
CA LYS A 112 -14.08 -2.09 15.49
C LYS A 112 -13.94 -1.02 16.58
N LYS A 113 -13.61 -1.41 17.81
CA LYS A 113 -13.32 -0.47 18.91
C LYS A 113 -12.08 0.36 18.59
N GLU A 114 -11.01 -0.28 18.15
CA GLU A 114 -9.78 0.38 17.74
C GLU A 114 -9.99 1.40 16.60
N SER A 115 -10.77 1.02 15.58
CA SER A 115 -11.10 1.88 14.44
C SER A 115 -11.84 3.14 14.89
N ARG A 116 -12.81 3.01 15.80
CA ARG A 116 -13.54 4.15 16.38
C ARG A 116 -12.63 5.09 17.18
N LEU A 117 -11.66 4.54 17.91
CA LEU A 117 -10.78 5.32 18.77
C LEU A 117 -9.72 6.09 17.97
N ASN A 118 -9.11 5.46 16.96
CA ASN A 118 -7.95 6.02 16.26
C ASN A 118 -8.30 6.61 14.88
N GLY A 119 -9.41 6.16 14.28
CA GLY A 119 -9.88 6.61 12.96
C GLY A 119 -8.88 6.37 11.83
N ASP A 120 -7.89 5.51 12.00
CA ASP A 120 -6.81 5.22 11.02
C ASP A 120 -6.95 3.85 10.34
N ILE A 121 -8.00 3.09 10.64
CA ILE A 121 -8.21 1.76 10.06
C ILE A 121 -9.08 1.85 8.79
N LEU A 122 -8.51 1.39 7.69
CA LEU A 122 -9.22 1.03 6.47
C LEU A 122 -9.45 -0.48 6.47
N GLN A 123 -10.69 -0.89 6.70
CA GLN A 123 -11.08 -2.30 6.70
C GLN A 123 -12.04 -2.58 5.54
N ALA A 124 -11.68 -3.54 4.68
CA ALA A 124 -12.56 -4.02 3.63
C ALA A 124 -13.00 -5.48 3.83
N ASN A 125 -14.08 -5.85 3.14
CA ASN A 125 -14.78 -7.12 3.32
C ASN A 125 -14.08 -8.28 2.59
N TYR A 126 -12.89 -8.67 3.05
CA TYR A 126 -12.17 -9.87 2.65
C TYR A 126 -11.46 -10.45 3.87
N PHE A 127 -11.32 -11.78 3.99
CA PHE A 127 -10.55 -12.35 5.10
C PHE A 127 -9.06 -11.99 5.00
N ASP A 128 -8.50 -11.48 6.10
CA ASP A 128 -7.10 -11.09 6.14
C ASP A 128 -6.21 -12.34 6.10
N SER A 129 -5.63 -12.57 4.93
CA SER A 129 -4.73 -13.70 4.68
C SER A 129 -3.73 -13.32 3.61
N TYR A 130 -2.60 -14.04 3.60
CA TYR A 130 -1.58 -13.85 2.58
C TYR A 130 -2.14 -14.02 1.15
N ARG A 131 -3.08 -14.95 0.93
CA ARG A 131 -3.71 -15.17 -0.38
C ARG A 131 -4.62 -14.02 -0.83
N ASN A 132 -5.06 -13.17 0.10
CA ASN A 132 -5.98 -12.06 -0.15
C ASN A 132 -5.26 -10.71 -0.15
N LEU A 133 -3.93 -10.68 -0.24
CA LEU A 133 -3.18 -9.42 -0.29
C LEU A 133 -3.51 -8.57 -1.51
N THR A 134 -3.91 -9.17 -2.62
CA THR A 134 -4.39 -8.45 -3.81
C THR A 134 -5.69 -7.71 -3.53
N TYR A 135 -6.61 -8.30 -2.74
CA TYR A 135 -7.81 -7.59 -2.28
C TYR A 135 -7.46 -6.45 -1.33
N LYS A 136 -6.48 -6.65 -0.43
CA LYS A 136 -5.97 -5.60 0.45
C LYS A 136 -5.44 -4.41 -0.34
N GLN A 137 -4.62 -4.70 -1.35
CA GLN A 137 -4.05 -3.71 -2.25
C GLN A 137 -5.15 -2.97 -3.03
N LEU A 138 -6.10 -3.68 -3.64
CA LEU A 138 -7.22 -3.06 -4.36
C LEU A 138 -8.10 -2.19 -3.44
N ALA A 139 -8.32 -2.64 -2.21
CA ALA A 139 -9.09 -1.90 -1.21
C ALA A 139 -8.44 -0.56 -0.90
N GLU A 140 -7.13 -0.52 -0.67
CA GLU A 140 -6.46 0.75 -0.41
C GLU A 140 -6.44 1.66 -1.64
N LEU A 141 -6.17 1.13 -2.84
CA LEU A 141 -6.13 1.93 -4.06
C LEU A 141 -7.46 2.63 -4.33
N ARG A 142 -8.57 1.89 -4.23
CA ARG A 142 -9.92 2.45 -4.41
C ARG A 142 -10.25 3.54 -3.39
N TYR A 143 -9.94 3.31 -2.11
CA TYR A 143 -10.15 4.29 -1.05
C TYR A 143 -9.32 5.56 -1.27
N LEU A 144 -8.03 5.42 -1.62
CA LEU A 144 -7.13 6.55 -1.86
C LEU A 144 -7.61 7.37 -3.07
N ALA A 145 -7.98 6.71 -4.17
CA ALA A 145 -8.50 7.34 -5.38
C ALA A 145 -9.78 8.15 -5.13
N SER A 146 -10.67 7.68 -4.25
CA SER A 146 -11.92 8.37 -3.93
C SER A 146 -11.75 9.48 -2.88
N SER A 147 -10.94 9.23 -1.85
CA SER A 147 -10.96 10.01 -0.60
C SER A 147 -9.81 11.00 -0.46
N CYS A 148 -8.66 10.74 -1.09
CA CYS A 148 -7.42 11.50 -0.87
C CYS A 148 -7.00 12.26 -2.13
N GLN A 149 -7.87 13.17 -2.59
CA GLN A 149 -7.73 13.82 -3.89
C GLN A 149 -6.65 14.91 -3.94
N SER A 150 -6.22 15.43 -2.78
CA SER A 150 -5.32 16.59 -2.67
C SER A 150 -3.86 16.25 -2.32
N VAL A 151 -3.51 14.97 -2.20
CA VAL A 151 -2.16 14.56 -1.80
C VAL A 151 -1.27 14.35 -3.03
N LYS A 152 0.02 14.68 -2.91
CA LYS A 152 1.00 14.52 -4.00
C LYS A 152 1.39 13.06 -4.19
N ALA A 153 1.55 12.33 -3.08
CA ALA A 153 2.03 10.96 -3.08
C ALA A 153 1.21 10.03 -2.18
N ILE A 154 1.28 8.75 -2.52
CA ILE A 154 0.94 7.62 -1.68
C ILE A 154 2.23 6.84 -1.44
N VAL A 155 2.49 6.53 -0.17
CA VAL A 155 3.54 5.61 0.25
C VAL A 155 2.87 4.37 0.82
N LYS A 156 3.13 3.22 0.20
CA LYS A 156 2.67 1.92 0.69
C LYS A 156 3.83 1.20 1.36
N LEU A 157 3.60 0.61 2.53
CA LEU A 157 4.57 -0.15 3.32
C LEU A 157 3.94 -1.43 3.87
N ASP A 158 4.72 -2.48 4.06
CA ASP A 158 4.35 -3.59 4.96
C ASP A 158 4.73 -3.23 6.41
N ASP A 159 4.05 -3.83 7.38
CA ASP A 159 4.19 -3.55 8.81
C ASP A 159 5.56 -3.94 9.40
N ASP A 160 6.36 -4.70 8.66
CA ASP A 160 7.72 -5.08 9.00
C ASP A 160 8.78 -4.27 8.24
N VAL A 161 8.39 -3.26 7.47
CA VAL A 161 9.33 -2.41 6.73
C VAL A 161 9.61 -1.12 7.48
N GLY A 162 10.87 -0.93 7.89
CA GLY A 162 11.35 0.37 8.36
C GLY A 162 11.65 1.29 7.19
N TRP A 163 11.47 2.59 7.38
CA TRP A 163 11.73 3.59 6.34
C TRP A 163 12.21 4.92 6.92
N ASN A 164 12.88 5.71 6.08
CA ASN A 164 13.37 7.03 6.44
C ASN A 164 12.40 8.11 5.94
N VAL A 165 11.53 8.59 6.85
CA VAL A 165 10.49 9.59 6.55
C VAL A 165 11.08 10.87 5.94
N LYS A 166 12.24 11.32 6.42
CA LYS A 166 12.89 12.55 5.91
C LYS A 166 13.31 12.37 4.45
N LYS A 167 14.01 11.26 4.14
CA LYS A 167 14.45 10.96 2.76
C LYS A 167 13.25 10.77 1.83
N ALA A 168 12.22 10.06 2.28
CA ALA A 168 11.00 9.89 1.49
C ALA A 168 10.28 11.23 1.21
N ALA A 169 10.18 12.10 2.21
CA ALA A 169 9.57 13.42 2.05
C ALA A 169 10.39 14.33 1.10
N GLN A 170 11.72 14.24 1.13
CA GLN A 170 12.60 14.95 0.18
C GLN A 170 12.38 14.43 -1.24
N PHE A 171 12.42 13.12 -1.44
CA PHE A 171 12.15 12.50 -2.74
C PHE A 171 10.77 12.89 -3.30
N ILE A 172 9.71 12.84 -2.47
CA ILE A 172 8.35 13.25 -2.87
C ILE A 172 8.30 14.71 -3.33
N LYS A 173 9.15 15.56 -2.76
CA LYS A 173 9.19 16.98 -3.08
C LYS A 173 9.98 17.26 -4.37
N ASP A 174 11.12 16.58 -4.53
CA ASP A 174 12.15 16.99 -5.48
C ASP A 174 12.18 16.10 -6.73
N ASP A 175 11.80 14.82 -6.64
CA ASP A 175 12.05 13.80 -7.68
C ASP A 175 10.81 13.02 -8.15
N LEU A 176 9.66 13.19 -7.48
CA LEU A 176 8.46 12.40 -7.77
C LEU A 176 7.81 12.81 -9.09
N GLU A 177 7.80 11.88 -10.06
CA GLU A 177 7.08 12.04 -11.32
C GLU A 177 5.70 11.37 -11.28
N THR A 178 4.75 11.94 -12.03
CA THR A 178 3.44 11.32 -12.23
C THR A 178 3.55 10.10 -13.13
N ASN A 179 2.72 9.08 -12.89
CA ASN A 179 2.61 7.86 -13.69
C ASN A 179 3.74 6.86 -13.51
N GLU A 180 4.58 7.07 -12.50
CA GLU A 180 5.64 6.14 -12.14
C GLU A 180 5.32 5.48 -10.79
N ILE A 181 5.91 4.31 -10.56
CA ILE A 181 5.92 3.60 -9.28
C ILE A 181 7.39 3.45 -8.88
N TYR A 182 7.72 3.89 -7.67
CA TYR A 182 9.08 3.87 -7.13
C TYR A 182 9.16 2.88 -5.98
N CYS A 183 9.98 1.84 -6.09
CA CYS A 183 10.10 0.81 -5.06
C CYS A 183 11.54 0.64 -4.57
N ALA A 184 11.66 0.09 -3.36
CA ALA A 184 12.97 -0.17 -2.74
C ALA A 184 13.71 -1.33 -3.40
N ARG A 185 12.99 -2.33 -3.93
CA ARG A 185 13.54 -3.48 -4.63
C ARG A 185 12.73 -3.77 -5.89
N ARG A 186 13.42 -3.93 -7.02
CA ARG A 186 12.86 -4.36 -8.31
C ARG A 186 13.11 -5.86 -8.47
N ILE A 187 12.11 -6.59 -8.93
CA ILE A 187 12.22 -8.01 -9.28
C ILE A 187 12.38 -8.11 -10.78
N GLU A 188 13.54 -8.59 -11.22
CA GLU A 188 13.83 -8.81 -12.63
C GLU A 188 13.39 -10.23 -13.06
N LYS A 189 13.24 -10.41 -14.37
CA LYS A 189 12.52 -11.53 -15.01
C LYS A 189 13.12 -12.90 -14.65
N GLU A 190 14.39 -12.93 -14.27
CA GLU A 190 15.18 -14.15 -14.03
C GLU A 190 14.97 -14.76 -12.63
N GLU A 191 14.23 -14.13 -11.71
CA GLU A 191 14.11 -14.58 -10.31
C GLU A 191 13.04 -15.69 -10.10
N TRP A 192 12.26 -16.06 -11.14
CA TRP A 192 11.21 -17.11 -11.05
C TRP A 192 11.28 -18.14 -12.18
N SER A 193 11.35 -19.42 -11.81
CA SER A 193 11.48 -20.59 -12.71
C SER A 193 10.17 -21.09 -13.35
N LEU A 194 9.07 -20.35 -13.19
CA LEU A 194 7.76 -20.69 -13.77
C LEU A 194 7.19 -19.45 -14.47
N SER A 195 7.14 -19.49 -15.81
CA SER A 195 6.49 -18.53 -16.73
C SER A 195 6.79 -17.03 -16.50
N THR A 196 7.59 -16.45 -17.39
CA THR A 196 7.92 -15.00 -17.53
C THR A 196 6.93 -14.02 -16.90
N TYR A 197 7.27 -13.52 -15.71
CA TYR A 197 6.63 -12.35 -15.12
C TYR A 197 7.26 -11.06 -15.69
N PRO A 198 6.47 -10.00 -15.92
CA PRO A 198 7.02 -8.68 -16.20
C PRO A 198 7.88 -8.18 -15.03
N THR A 199 8.82 -7.29 -15.33
CA THR A 199 9.59 -6.63 -14.28
C THR A 199 8.68 -5.78 -13.40
N HIS A 200 8.75 -6.00 -12.09
CA HIS A 200 7.82 -5.38 -11.14
C HIS A 200 8.51 -5.02 -9.83
N CYS A 201 7.78 -4.31 -8.97
CA CYS A 201 8.27 -3.92 -7.65
C CYS A 201 8.09 -5.07 -6.65
N ALA A 202 9.07 -5.31 -5.80
CA ALA A 202 8.85 -6.12 -4.61
C ALA A 202 7.78 -5.43 -3.76
N GLY A 203 6.70 -6.13 -3.42
CA GLY A 203 5.48 -5.54 -2.87
C GLY A 203 5.60 -5.00 -1.44
N MET A 204 6.81 -4.96 -0.87
CA MET A 204 7.11 -4.52 0.50
C MET A 204 6.95 -3.00 0.67
N MET A 205 7.48 -2.20 -0.26
CA MET A 205 7.40 -0.73 -0.21
C MET A 205 7.36 -0.13 -1.61
N TYR A 206 6.46 0.83 -1.81
CA TYR A 206 6.51 1.70 -2.98
C TYR A 206 5.97 3.11 -2.69
N ILE A 207 6.36 4.07 -3.54
CA ILE A 207 5.87 5.44 -3.60
C ILE A 207 5.28 5.67 -4.98
N THR A 208 4.09 6.27 -5.05
CA THR A 208 3.46 6.61 -6.33
C THR A 208 2.53 7.80 -6.20
N THR A 209 1.95 8.25 -7.31
CA THR A 209 1.00 9.37 -7.36
C THR A 209 -0.44 8.88 -7.46
N LEU A 210 -1.39 9.73 -7.09
CA LEU A 210 -2.82 9.45 -7.28
C LEU A 210 -3.18 9.24 -8.76
N ALA A 211 -2.49 9.92 -9.68
CA ALA A 211 -2.67 9.74 -11.12
C ALA A 211 -2.27 8.33 -11.56
N THR A 212 -1.16 7.80 -11.04
CA THR A 212 -0.75 6.41 -11.27
C THR A 212 -1.79 5.43 -10.73
N ILE A 213 -2.28 5.63 -9.49
CA ILE A 213 -3.31 4.78 -8.90
C ILE A 213 -4.58 4.74 -9.76
N LYS A 214 -5.05 5.89 -10.26
CA LYS A 214 -6.24 5.95 -11.11
C LYS A 214 -6.06 5.11 -12.38
N ARG A 215 -4.89 5.21 -13.05
CA ARG A 215 -4.58 4.37 -14.22
C ARG A 215 -4.54 2.88 -13.88
N MET A 216 -3.98 2.52 -12.73
CA MET A 216 -4.00 1.12 -12.27
C MET A 216 -5.44 0.62 -12.12
N LEU A 217 -6.32 1.43 -11.52
CA LEU A 217 -7.74 1.09 -11.36
C LEU A 217 -8.49 1.01 -12.70
N ASP A 218 -8.10 1.80 -13.71
CA ASP A 218 -8.67 1.76 -15.05
C ASP A 218 -8.34 0.48 -15.83
N VAL A 219 -7.32 -0.28 -15.41
CA VAL A 219 -6.92 -1.54 -16.06
C VAL A 219 -7.05 -2.77 -15.15
N VAL A 220 -7.34 -2.59 -13.85
CA VAL A 220 -7.38 -3.69 -12.87
C VAL A 220 -8.41 -4.77 -13.23
N TYR A 221 -9.51 -4.41 -13.90
CA TYR A 221 -10.53 -5.37 -14.32
C TYR A 221 -10.10 -6.26 -15.49
N LEU A 222 -9.03 -5.88 -16.21
CA LEU A 222 -8.40 -6.68 -17.26
C LEU A 222 -7.42 -7.71 -16.69
N GLN A 223 -6.98 -7.52 -15.43
CA GLN A 223 -6.04 -8.42 -14.77
C GLN A 223 -6.77 -9.65 -14.23
N LYS A 224 -6.17 -10.83 -14.42
CA LYS A 224 -6.63 -12.04 -13.73
C LYS A 224 -6.34 -11.90 -12.23
N PHE A 225 -7.17 -12.48 -11.38
CA PHE A 225 -6.85 -12.55 -9.96
C PHE A 225 -5.58 -13.37 -9.76
N PHE A 226 -4.56 -12.75 -9.18
CA PHE A 226 -3.34 -13.40 -8.74
C PHE A 226 -3.17 -13.20 -7.24
N TRP A 227 -2.69 -14.23 -6.55
CA TRP A 227 -2.52 -14.23 -5.09
C TRP A 227 -1.24 -13.50 -4.66
N ALA A 228 -0.31 -13.27 -5.58
CA ALA A 228 0.89 -12.48 -5.35
C ALA A 228 0.59 -11.00 -5.60
N ARG A 229 0.72 -10.20 -4.55
CA ARG A 229 0.51 -8.74 -4.59
C ARG A 229 1.43 -8.05 -5.59
N ASP A 230 2.66 -8.54 -5.67
CA ASP A 230 3.78 -8.00 -6.43
C ASP A 230 3.48 -7.95 -7.94
N GLU A 231 2.55 -8.78 -8.41
CA GLU A 231 2.07 -8.78 -9.80
C GLU A 231 1.08 -7.64 -10.10
N MET A 232 0.37 -7.11 -9.09
CA MET A 232 -0.60 -6.03 -9.29
C MET A 232 0.06 -4.67 -9.52
N ILE A 233 1.34 -4.55 -9.17
CA ILE A 233 2.18 -3.36 -9.34
C ILE A 233 3.18 -3.52 -10.49
N ALA A 234 2.94 -4.50 -11.37
CA ALA A 234 3.69 -4.78 -12.58
C ALA A 234 3.13 -4.06 -13.81
#